data_AF-A0A7C1TW16-F1
#
_entry.id   AF-A0A7C1TW16-F1
#
_cell.length_a   1.000
_cell.length_b   1.000
_cell.length_c   1.000
_cell.angle_alpha   90.00
_cell.angle_beta   90.00
_cell.angle_gamma   90.00
#
_symmetry.space_group_name_H-M   'P 1'
#
loop_
_entity.id
_entity.type
_entity.pdbx_description
1 polymer ?
#
loop_
_entity_poly.entity_id
_entity_poly.type
_entity_poly.pdbx_seq_one_letter_code
_entity_poly.pdbx_strand_id
1 'polypeptide(L)'
;MARQQRMLNQEVMSQEFLAEQPEKVDAYIKKAMEKNLKPAEYTGNNWRRGYTCRDLLRYSWREYRDCKYYHHYHGRYYAYPY
;
A
#
# COMPACT_ATOMS: atom_id res chain seq x y z
N MET A 1 20.01 5.00 20.14
CA MET A 1 18.62 4.53 20.01
C MET A 1 17.88 5.31 18.93
N ALA A 2 17.11 4.60 18.11
CA ALA A 2 15.95 5.02 17.32
C ALA A 2 16.03 6.29 16.44
N ARG A 3 16.54 6.16 15.20
CA ARG A 3 16.15 7.06 14.07
C ARG A 3 16.12 6.34 12.70
N GLN A 4 15.66 5.09 12.64
CA GLN A 4 15.48 4.37 11.35
C GLN A 4 14.01 4.02 11.07
N GLN A 5 13.10 4.96 11.35
CA GLN A 5 11.67 4.82 11.03
C GLN A 5 11.08 6.06 10.35
N ARG A 6 11.88 6.83 9.61
CA ARG A 6 11.38 8.05 8.92
C ARG A 6 11.62 8.13 7.42
N MET A 7 12.14 7.09 6.78
CA MET A 7 12.42 7.13 5.33
C MET A 7 12.03 5.82 4.64
N LEU A 8 10.77 5.41 4.78
CA LEU A 8 10.16 4.49 3.82
C LEU A 8 9.12 5.25 3.03
N ASN A 9 9.64 5.88 1.96
CA ASN A 9 8.92 6.42 0.81
C ASN A 9 8.35 7.84 1.03
N GLN A 10 9.24 8.82 0.92
CA GLN A 10 8.84 10.13 0.41
C GLN A 10 8.15 9.89 -0.95
N GLU A 11 6.92 10.34 -0.99
CA GLU A 11 5.92 10.09 -2.01
C GLU A 11 6.43 10.50 -3.39
N VAL A 12 6.61 9.49 -4.26
CA VAL A 12 6.83 9.69 -5.68
C VAL A 12 5.55 10.26 -6.28
N MET A 13 5.56 11.59 -6.36
CA MET A 13 5.10 12.43 -7.46
C MET A 13 3.66 12.22 -7.97
N SER A 14 2.81 13.16 -7.54
CA SER A 14 1.96 13.99 -8.39
C SER A 14 1.38 13.35 -9.66
N GLN A 15 0.12 12.91 -9.56
CA GLN A 15 -0.96 12.95 -10.57
C GLN A 15 -0.60 12.98 -12.08
N GLU A 16 0.31 12.14 -12.54
CA GLU A 16 0.33 11.64 -13.91
C GLU A 16 -0.04 10.17 -13.84
N PHE A 17 -1.09 9.76 -14.56
CA PHE A 17 -1.71 8.43 -14.56
C PHE A 17 -0.79 7.33 -14.00
N LEU A 18 -1.07 6.89 -12.78
CA LEU A 18 -0.23 5.91 -12.11
C LEU A 18 -0.33 4.57 -12.85
N ALA A 19 0.70 4.26 -13.64
CA ALA A 19 0.83 2.96 -14.26
C ALA A 19 1.03 1.90 -13.17
N GLU A 20 0.40 0.74 -13.36
CA GLU A 20 0.65 -0.42 -12.51
C GLU A 20 2.11 -0.84 -12.71
N GLN A 21 2.89 -0.81 -11.62
CA GLN A 21 4.30 -1.22 -11.60
C GLN A 21 4.43 -2.46 -10.71
N PRO A 22 4.04 -3.65 -11.21
CA PRO A 22 3.95 -4.86 -10.40
C PRO A 22 5.29 -5.22 -9.77
N GLU A 23 6.39 -5.11 -10.51
CA GLU A 23 7.73 -5.43 -10.00
C GLU A 23 8.14 -4.58 -8.78
N LYS A 24 7.75 -3.29 -8.76
CA LYS A 24 8.04 -2.41 -7.62
C LYS A 24 7.19 -2.77 -6.40
N VAL A 25 5.95 -3.20 -6.62
CA VAL A 25 5.06 -3.67 -5.54
C VAL A 25 5.60 -4.97 -4.97
N ASP A 26 5.97 -5.92 -5.81
CA ASP A 26 6.49 -7.22 -5.38
C ASP A 26 7.82 -7.06 -4.62
N ALA A 27 8.71 -6.19 -5.11
CA ALA A 27 9.95 -5.86 -4.40
C ALA A 27 9.68 -5.20 -3.03
N TYR A 28 8.65 -4.36 -2.92
CA TYR A 28 8.24 -3.79 -1.63
C TYR A 28 7.68 -4.85 -0.69
N ILE A 29 6.76 -5.71 -1.17
CA ILE A 29 6.15 -6.79 -0.40
C ILE A 29 7.23 -7.72 0.14
N LYS A 30 8.17 -8.16 -0.73
CA LYS A 30 9.28 -9.02 -0.34
C LYS A 30 10.12 -8.38 0.77
N LYS A 31 10.53 -7.12 0.62
CA LYS A 31 11.29 -6.39 1.65
C LYS A 31 10.51 -6.19 2.94
N ALA A 32 9.20 -6.00 2.88
CA ALA A 32 8.35 -5.82 4.06
C ALA A 32 8.16 -7.14 4.82
N MET A 33 7.99 -8.25 4.09
CA MET A 33 7.93 -9.61 4.63
C MET A 33 9.25 -10.04 5.26
N GLU A 34 10.39 -9.79 4.59
CA GLU A 34 11.73 -10.05 5.14
C GLU A 34 11.96 -9.35 6.48
N LYS A 35 11.35 -8.17 6.65
CA LYS A 35 11.40 -7.39 7.89
C LYS A 35 10.31 -7.74 8.90
N ASN A 36 9.46 -8.74 8.63
CA ASN A 36 8.30 -9.11 9.44
C ASN A 36 7.40 -7.92 9.79
N LEU A 37 7.27 -6.94 8.87
CA LEU A 37 6.47 -5.76 9.10
C LEU A 37 5.00 -6.10 8.89
N LYS A 38 4.19 -6.07 9.96
CA LYS A 38 2.74 -6.22 9.81
C LYS A 38 2.18 -5.04 9.00
N PRO A 39 1.42 -5.27 7.91
CA PRO A 39 0.77 -4.19 7.20
C PRO A 39 -0.21 -3.46 8.12
N ALA A 40 -0.24 -2.14 8.03
CA ALA A 40 -1.19 -1.33 8.77
C ALA A 40 -2.59 -1.48 8.17
N GLU A 41 -3.61 -1.31 9.02
CA GLU A 41 -4.97 -1.09 8.56
C GLU A 41 -5.04 0.19 7.71
N TYR A 42 -6.07 0.30 6.88
CA TYR A 42 -6.21 1.45 5.99
C TYR A 42 -6.42 2.74 6.78
N THR A 43 -5.56 3.73 6.55
CA THR A 43 -5.62 5.06 7.20
C THR A 43 -5.91 6.20 6.22
N GLY A 44 -6.24 5.88 4.96
CA GLY A 44 -6.57 6.87 3.95
C GLY A 44 -8.06 7.20 3.88
N ASN A 45 -8.47 7.95 2.85
CA ASN A 45 -9.86 8.39 2.65
C ASN A 45 -10.48 7.89 1.32
N ASN A 46 -9.75 7.11 0.54
CA ASN A 46 -10.14 6.65 -0.79
C ASN A 46 -10.69 5.21 -0.82
N TRP A 47 -10.54 4.42 0.25
CA TRP A 47 -11.11 3.07 0.34
C TRP A 47 -12.63 3.13 0.51
N ARG A 48 -13.36 2.44 -0.37
CA ARG A 48 -14.84 2.44 -0.39
C ARG A 48 -15.39 1.04 -0.56
N ARG A 49 -16.67 0.88 -0.21
CA ARG A 49 -17.38 -0.39 -0.39
C ARG A 49 -17.37 -0.85 -1.85
N GLY A 50 -16.86 -2.05 -2.09
CA GLY A 50 -16.72 -2.64 -3.43
C GLY A 50 -15.40 -2.34 -4.13
N TYR A 51 -14.48 -1.58 -3.51
CA TYR A 51 -13.17 -1.31 -4.10
C TYR A 51 -12.24 -2.51 -3.97
N THR A 52 -11.34 -2.61 -4.95
CA THR A 52 -10.16 -3.47 -4.93
C THR A 52 -8.91 -2.60 -4.80
N CYS A 53 -7.74 -3.22 -4.57
CA CYS A 53 -6.49 -2.46 -4.55
C CYS A 53 -6.29 -1.66 -5.84
N ARG A 54 -6.70 -2.18 -7.00
CA ARG A 54 -6.55 -1.50 -8.29
C ARG A 54 -7.31 -0.17 -8.35
N ASP A 55 -8.42 -0.05 -7.65
CA ASP A 55 -9.18 1.21 -7.60
C ASP A 55 -8.40 2.31 -6.86
N LEU A 56 -7.62 1.94 -5.83
CA LEU A 56 -6.74 2.86 -5.11
C LEU A 56 -5.62 3.42 -5.99
N LEU A 57 -5.21 2.71 -7.05
CA LEU A 57 -4.18 3.17 -7.98
C LEU A 57 -4.56 4.48 -8.67
N ARG A 58 -5.86 4.78 -8.81
CA ARG A 58 -6.36 6.05 -9.38
C ARG A 58 -6.12 7.25 -8.45
N TYR A 59 -5.95 7.00 -7.17
CA TYR A 59 -5.83 8.04 -6.14
C TYR A 59 -4.40 8.15 -5.61
N SER A 60 -3.76 7.01 -5.35
CA SER A 60 -2.43 6.97 -4.75
C SER A 60 -1.73 5.64 -5.00
N TRP A 61 -0.50 5.74 -5.51
CA TRP A 61 0.36 4.57 -5.69
C TRP A 61 0.73 3.93 -4.35
N ARG A 62 0.87 4.76 -3.31
CA ARG A 62 1.13 4.30 -1.94
C ARG A 62 -0.04 3.48 -1.41
N GLU A 63 -1.27 3.97 -1.54
CA GLU A 63 -2.45 3.23 -1.09
C GLU A 63 -2.64 1.93 -1.87
N TYR A 64 -2.42 1.96 -3.19
CA TYR A 64 -2.42 0.75 -4.02
C TYR A 64 -1.40 -0.29 -3.55
N ARG A 65 -0.13 0.12 -3.37
CA ARG A 65 0.95 -0.75 -2.92
C ARG A 65 0.67 -1.32 -1.53
N ASP A 66 0.26 -0.47 -0.60
CA ASP A 66 -0.02 -0.87 0.78
C ASP A 66 -1.22 -1.83 0.83
N CYS A 67 -2.24 -1.61 -0.01
CA CYS A 67 -3.36 -2.54 -0.18
C CYS A 67 -2.91 -3.90 -0.72
N LYS A 68 -2.06 -3.93 -1.75
CA LYS A 68 -1.52 -5.18 -2.31
C LYS A 68 -0.73 -5.94 -1.24
N TYR A 69 0.04 -5.23 -0.43
CA TYR A 69 0.75 -5.84 0.69
C TYR A 69 -0.18 -6.38 1.77
N TYR A 70 -1.18 -5.59 2.18
CA TYR A 70 -2.20 -6.02 3.15
C TYR A 70 -2.93 -7.28 2.67
N HIS A 71 -3.37 -7.29 1.41
CA HIS A 71 -4.05 -8.43 0.81
C HIS A 71 -3.15 -9.66 0.73
N HIS A 72 -1.87 -9.50 0.39
CA HIS A 72 -0.91 -10.61 0.35
C HIS A 72 -0.68 -11.21 1.75
N TYR A 73 -0.57 -10.37 2.78
CA TYR A 73 -0.30 -10.80 4.15
C TYR A 73 -1.53 -11.41 4.84
N HIS A 74 -2.71 -10.82 4.65
CA HIS A 74 -3.95 -11.23 5.35
C HIS A 74 -4.87 -12.13 4.52
N GLY A 75 -4.69 -12.22 3.20
CA GLY A 75 -5.60 -12.93 2.30
C GLY A 75 -6.99 -12.28 2.16
N ARG A 76 -7.15 -11.02 2.62
CA ARG A 76 -8.40 -10.26 2.55
C ARG A 76 -8.13 -8.78 2.28
N TYR A 77 -9.13 -8.07 1.77
CA TYR A 77 -9.08 -6.62 1.64
C TYR A 77 -9.32 -5.90 2.97
N TYR A 78 -9.08 -4.59 2.99
CA TYR A 78 -9.35 -3.74 4.13
C TYR A 78 -10.82 -3.81 4.55
N ALA A 79 -11.06 -3.77 5.85
CA ALA A 79 -12.40 -3.59 6.38
C ALA A 79 -12.95 -2.21 5.96
N TYR A 80 -14.27 -2.13 5.80
CA TYR A 80 -14.89 -0.85 5.50
C TYR A 80 -14.95 -0.01 6.78
N PRO A 81 -14.57 1.27 6.73
CA PRO A 81 -14.85 2.18 7.83
C PRO A 81 -16.38 2.23 8.03
N TYR A 82 -16.82 2.14 9.28
CA TYR A 82 -18.22 2.28 9.69
C TYR A 82 -18.63 3.75 9.70
#